data_AF-A0A5B7A736-F1
#
_entry.id   AF-A0A5B7A736-F1
#
_cell.length_a   1.000
_cell.length_b   1.000
_cell.length_c   1.000
_cell.angle_alpha   90.00
_cell.angle_beta   90.00
_cell.angle_gamma   90.00
#
_symmetry.space_group_name_H-M   'P 1'
#
loop_
_entity.id
_entity.type
_entity.pdbx_description
1 polymer ?
#
loop_
_entity_poly.entity_id
_entity_poly.type
_entity_poly.pdbx_seq_one_letter_code
_entity_poly.pdbx_strand_id
1 'polypeptide(L)'
;MEYVNLASMSPDGVDEILDKPLVGGCNLEEVRSLASIAHKCLHKTLRKRPSIGEVSQAILKIKQRRLAKEDTMSFAGQDYSRVMSRIECQQVELRQMASINERVTE
;
A
#
# COMPACT_ATOMS: atom_id res chain seq x y z
N MET A 1 3.46 3.80 -39.89
CA MET A 1 3.46 3.85 -38.41
C MET A 1 4.56 4.81 -38.01
N GLU A 2 4.23 5.88 -37.29
CA GLU A 2 5.22 6.83 -36.79
C GLU A 2 5.97 6.21 -35.60
N TYR A 3 7.27 5.95 -35.80
CA TYR A 3 8.16 5.35 -34.80
C TYR A 3 8.42 6.26 -33.58
N VAL A 4 8.10 7.56 -33.68
CA VAL A 4 8.41 8.58 -32.68
C VAL A 4 7.59 8.42 -31.40
N ASN A 5 6.34 7.96 -31.50
CA ASN A 5 5.47 7.80 -30.34
C ASN A 5 5.78 6.56 -29.48
N LEU A 6 6.48 5.55 -30.01
CA LEU A 6 6.88 4.38 -29.21
C LEU A 6 8.03 4.70 -28.24
N ALA A 7 8.90 5.65 -28.59
CA ALA A 7 10.04 6.03 -27.74
C ALA A 7 9.63 6.81 -26.48
N SER A 8 8.40 7.31 -26.42
CA SER A 8 7.86 8.05 -25.27
C SER A 8 7.01 7.18 -24.33
N MET A 9 6.76 5.91 -24.67
CA MET A 9 5.94 5.04 -23.83
C MET A 9 6.79 4.36 -22.74
N SER A 10 6.18 4.17 -21.59
CA SER A 10 6.66 3.24 -20.57
C SER A 10 6.91 1.85 -21.21
N PRO A 11 7.90 1.07 -20.75
CA PRO A 11 8.21 -0.24 -21.32
C PRO A 11 7.03 -1.21 -21.38
N ASP A 12 6.04 -1.01 -20.52
CA ASP A 12 4.79 -1.75 -20.44
C ASP A 12 3.59 -1.04 -21.11
N GLY A 13 3.68 0.26 -21.39
CA GLY A 13 2.65 1.04 -22.09
C GLY A 13 1.34 1.20 -21.31
N VAL A 14 1.36 0.85 -20.01
CA VAL A 14 0.16 0.73 -19.17
C VAL A 14 -0.31 2.09 -18.68
N ASP A 15 0.64 2.99 -18.37
CA ASP A 15 0.34 4.29 -17.79
C ASP A 15 -0.37 5.21 -18.83
N GLU A 16 -0.15 4.96 -20.12
CA GLU A 16 -0.71 5.71 -21.24
C GLU A 16 -2.14 5.30 -21.63
N ILE A 17 -2.56 4.08 -21.26
CA ILE A 17 -3.92 3.57 -21.52
C ILE A 17 -4.87 3.73 -20.32
N LEU A 18 -4.37 4.32 -19.23
CA LEU A 18 -5.15 4.59 -18.04
C LEU A 18 -6.24 5.64 -18.33
N ASP A 19 -7.43 5.42 -17.77
CA ASP A 19 -8.51 6.39 -17.92
C ASP A 19 -8.14 7.74 -17.29
N LYS A 20 -8.36 8.83 -18.02
CA LYS A 20 -7.93 10.20 -17.64
C LYS A 20 -8.42 10.62 -16.25
N PRO A 21 -9.66 10.31 -15.82
CA PRO A 21 -10.14 10.63 -14.48
C PRO A 21 -9.45 9.85 -13.35
N LEU A 22 -8.76 8.74 -13.66
CA LEU A 22 -8.05 7.91 -12.67
C LEU A 22 -6.59 8.34 -12.47
N VAL A 23 -6.06 9.21 -13.34
CA VAL A 23 -4.69 9.72 -13.26
C VAL A 23 -4.50 10.48 -11.94
N GLY A 24 -3.49 10.09 -11.16
CA GLY A 24 -3.18 10.68 -9.85
C GLY A 24 -4.01 10.16 -8.66
N GLY A 25 -5.12 9.46 -8.93
CA GLY A 25 -5.98 8.87 -7.88
C GLY A 25 -5.82 7.35 -7.70
N CYS A 26 -5.13 6.67 -8.62
CA CYS A 26 -4.94 5.22 -8.60
C CYS A 26 -3.49 4.82 -8.28
N ASN A 27 -3.35 3.61 -7.73
CA ASN A 27 -2.04 3.01 -7.49
C ASN A 27 -1.53 2.34 -8.78
N LEU A 28 -0.47 2.91 -9.38
CA LEU A 28 0.11 2.41 -10.62
C LEU A 28 0.60 0.95 -10.53
N GLU A 29 1.03 0.49 -9.36
CA GLU A 29 1.44 -0.91 -9.15
C GLU A 29 0.25 -1.88 -9.29
N GLU A 30 -0.92 -1.48 -8.76
CA GLU A 30 -2.17 -2.24 -8.87
C GLU A 30 -2.67 -2.25 -10.32
N VAL A 31 -2.60 -1.09 -11.00
CA VAL A 31 -2.97 -0.94 -12.42
C VAL A 31 -2.10 -1.84 -13.30
N ARG A 32 -0.77 -1.82 -13.15
CA ARG A 32 0.14 -2.69 -13.92
C ARG A 32 -0.11 -4.17 -13.66
N SER A 33 -0.38 -4.53 -12.41
CA SER A 33 -0.74 -5.91 -12.04
C SER A 33 -2.03 -6.35 -12.74
N LEU A 34 -3.03 -5.47 -12.79
CA LEU A 34 -4.30 -5.72 -13.47
C LEU A 34 -4.13 -5.81 -14.99
N ALA A 35 -3.35 -4.90 -15.58
CA ALA A 35 -3.03 -4.89 -17.01
C ALA A 35 -2.31 -6.17 -17.44
N SER A 36 -1.39 -6.70 -16.62
CA SER A 36 -0.71 -7.97 -16.87
C SER A 36 -1.69 -9.15 -17.01
N ILE A 37 -2.71 -9.20 -16.16
CA ILE A 37 -3.75 -10.25 -16.22
C ILE A 37 -4.64 -10.04 -17.43
N ALA A 38 -5.07 -8.79 -17.69
CA ALA A 38 -5.90 -8.45 -18.84
C ALA A 38 -5.21 -8.81 -20.17
N HIS A 39 -3.91 -8.54 -20.30
CA HIS A 39 -3.14 -8.92 -21.48
C HIS A 39 -3.09 -10.44 -21.69
N LYS A 40 -2.97 -11.23 -20.63
CA LYS A 40 -3.03 -12.70 -20.70
C LYS A 40 -4.40 -13.20 -21.16
N CYS A 41 -5.49 -12.55 -20.75
CA CYS A 41 -6.85 -12.89 -21.20
C CYS A 41 -7.04 -12.69 -22.72
N LEU A 42 -6.32 -11.73 -23.30
CA LEU A 42 -6.39 -11.41 -24.74
C LEU A 42 -5.42 -12.23 -25.59
N HIS A 43 -4.70 -13.18 -25.01
CA HIS A 43 -3.71 -13.97 -25.73
C HIS A 43 -4.35 -14.71 -26.94
N LYS A 44 -3.74 -14.62 -28.13
CA LYS A 44 -4.29 -15.22 -29.37
C LYS A 44 -4.50 -16.73 -29.26
N THR A 45 -3.54 -17.44 -28.66
CA THR A 45 -3.64 -18.87 -28.36
C THR A 45 -4.53 -19.12 -27.15
N LEU A 46 -5.63 -19.87 -27.34
CA LEU A 46 -6.61 -20.17 -26.27
C LEU A 46 -6.00 -20.83 -25.03
N ARG A 47 -5.09 -21.80 -25.21
CA ARG A 47 -4.44 -22.53 -24.10
C ARG A 47 -3.55 -21.65 -23.22
N LYS A 48 -3.18 -20.46 -23.68
CA LYS A 48 -2.36 -19.50 -22.90
C LYS A 48 -3.23 -18.48 -22.15
N ARG A 49 -4.55 -18.47 -22.39
CA ARG A 49 -5.48 -17.64 -21.64
C ARG A 49 -5.71 -18.27 -20.27
N PRO A 50 -5.71 -17.46 -19.20
CA PRO A 50 -6.07 -17.94 -17.87
C PRO A 50 -7.54 -18.35 -17.82
N SER A 51 -7.83 -19.30 -16.94
CA SER A 51 -9.20 -19.60 -16.52
C SER A 51 -9.79 -18.42 -15.73
N ILE A 52 -11.13 -18.34 -15.69
CA ILE A 52 -11.80 -17.28 -14.92
C ILE A 52 -11.51 -17.38 -13.41
N GLY A 53 -11.20 -18.58 -12.90
CA GLY A 53 -10.76 -18.79 -11.53
C GLY A 53 -9.41 -18.15 -11.25
N GLU A 54 -8.44 -18.32 -12.15
CA GLU A 54 -7.12 -17.68 -12.04
C GLU A 54 -7.22 -16.15 -12.15
N VAL A 55 -8.07 -15.64 -13.04
CA VAL A 55 -8.35 -14.20 -13.16
C VAL A 55 -8.95 -13.65 -11.86
N SER A 56 -9.98 -14.31 -11.34
CA SER A 56 -10.62 -13.93 -10.07
C SER A 56 -9.64 -13.92 -8.91
N GLN A 57 -8.82 -14.97 -8.80
CA GLN A 57 -7.81 -15.07 -7.74
C GLN A 57 -6.75 -13.97 -7.86
N ALA A 58 -6.33 -13.63 -9.08
CA ALA A 58 -5.34 -12.59 -9.31
C ALA A 58 -5.91 -11.20 -8.94
N ILE A 59 -7.17 -10.91 -9.27
CA ILE A 59 -7.86 -9.69 -8.85
C ILE A 59 -8.01 -9.63 -7.33
N LEU A 60 -8.38 -10.75 -6.68
CA LEU A 60 -8.47 -10.83 -5.22
C LEU A 60 -7.12 -10.55 -4.54
N LYS A 61 -6.01 -11.05 -5.09
CA LYS A 61 -4.67 -10.77 -4.57
C LYS A 61 -4.32 -9.28 -4.64
N ILE A 62 -4.69 -8.60 -5.73
CA ILE A 62 -4.49 -7.14 -5.85
C ILE A 62 -5.28 -6.42 -4.75
N LYS A 63 -6.55 -6.79 -4.55
CA LYS A 63 -7.39 -6.24 -3.47
C LYS A 63 -6.81 -6.50 -2.07
N GLN A 64 -6.32 -7.70 -1.80
CA GLN A 64 -5.76 -8.05 -0.48
C GLN A 64 -4.48 -7.28 -0.16
N ARG A 65 -3.61 -7.03 -1.16
CA ARG A 65 -2.41 -6.21 -0.95
C ARG A 65 -2.74 -4.80 -0.51
N ARG A 66 -3.85 -4.23 -1.01
CA ARG A 66 -4.35 -2.93 -0.58
C ARG A 66 -4.72 -2.94 0.91
N LEU A 67 -5.48 -3.97 1.35
CA LEU A 67 -5.87 -4.12 2.75
C LEU A 67 -4.67 -4.37 3.67
N ALA A 68 -3.71 -5.21 3.29
CA ALA A 68 -2.53 -5.48 4.11
C ALA A 68 -1.62 -4.25 4.30
N LYS A 69 -1.50 -3.38 3.27
CA LYS A 69 -0.78 -2.10 3.40
C LYS A 69 -1.51 -1.15 4.35
N GLU A 70 -2.83 -1.18 4.39
CA GLU A 70 -3.66 -0.37 5.30
C GLU A 70 -3.65 -0.92 6.75
N ASP A 71 -3.68 -2.24 6.91
CA ASP A 71 -3.59 -2.92 8.20
C ASP A 71 -2.21 -2.77 8.85
N THR A 72 -1.14 -2.73 8.05
CA THR A 72 0.21 -2.44 8.58
C THR A 72 0.30 -1.02 9.14
N MET A 73 -0.38 -0.05 8.50
CA MET A 73 -0.44 1.33 8.98
C MET A 73 -1.30 1.45 10.25
N SER A 74 -2.39 0.69 10.36
CA SER A 74 -3.24 0.69 11.56
C SER A 74 -2.57 -0.02 12.74
N PHE A 75 -1.84 -1.11 12.50
CA PHE A 75 -1.07 -1.83 13.50
C PHE A 75 0.09 -0.98 14.06
N ALA A 76 0.85 -0.29 13.21
CA ALA A 76 1.91 0.63 13.64
C ALA A 76 1.37 1.78 14.52
N GLY A 77 0.14 2.26 14.26
CA GLY A 77 -0.51 3.28 15.10
C GLY A 77 -0.90 2.77 16.49
N GLN A 78 -1.35 1.53 16.61
CA GLN A 78 -1.70 0.91 17.89
C GLN A 78 -0.48 0.69 18.79
N ASP A 79 0.63 0.22 18.22
CA ASP A 79 1.87 0.03 18.97
C ASP A 79 2.45 1.36 19.46
N TYR A 80 2.38 2.41 18.63
CA TYR A 80 2.82 3.75 19.01
C TYR A 80 1.98 4.32 20.16
N SER A 81 0.65 4.19 20.10
CA SER A 81 -0.26 4.63 21.17
C SER A 81 0.06 3.93 22.51
N ARG A 82 0.27 2.62 22.50
CA ARG A 82 0.62 1.85 23.70
C ARG A 82 1.97 2.25 24.29
N VAL A 83 2.97 2.48 23.44
CA VAL A 83 4.30 2.94 23.89
C VAL A 83 4.21 4.35 24.49
N MET A 84 3.48 5.27 23.85
CA MET A 84 3.28 6.63 24.34
C MET A 84 2.57 6.66 25.70
N SER A 85 1.54 5.84 25.92
CA SER A 85 0.88 5.75 27.22
C SER A 85 1.83 5.29 28.33
N ARG A 86 2.75 4.36 28.04
CA ARG A 86 3.75 3.90 29.02
C ARG A 86 4.77 4.99 29.36
N ILE A 87 5.20 5.74 28.35
CA ILE A 87 6.13 6.88 28.52
C ILE A 87 5.48 7.98 29.37
N GLU A 88 4.21 8.28 29.11
CA GLU A 88 3.46 9.28 29.86
C GLU A 88 3.30 8.90 31.33
N CYS A 89 2.95 7.64 31.63
CA CYS A 89 2.93 7.13 33.00
C CYS A 89 4.30 7.27 33.70
N GLN A 90 5.39 6.90 33.03
CA GLN A 90 6.74 7.04 33.60
C GLN A 90 7.11 8.49 33.89
N GLN A 91 6.73 9.45 33.04
CA GLN A 91 7.02 10.86 33.30
C GLN A 91 6.28 11.39 34.53
N VAL A 92 5.05 10.94 34.78
CA VAL A 92 4.29 11.32 35.98
C VAL A 92 4.94 10.76 37.24
N GLU A 93 5.32 9.48 37.24
CA GLU A 93 6.01 8.84 38.37
C GLU A 93 7.34 9.54 38.70
N LEU A 94 8.15 9.86 37.68
CA LEU A 94 9.42 10.57 37.87
C LEU A 94 9.23 11.98 38.45
N ARG A 95 8.21 12.72 38.00
CA ARG A 95 7.86 14.04 38.57
C ARG A 95 7.44 13.93 40.03
N GLN A 96 6.71 12.87 40.38
CA GLN A 96 6.27 12.64 41.74
C GLN A 96 7.46 12.34 42.66
N MET A 97 8.40 11.50 42.22
CA MET A 97 9.63 11.21 42.96
C MET A 97 10.53 12.44 43.12
N ALA A 98 10.68 13.26 42.08
CA ALA A 98 11.45 14.50 42.14
C ALA A 98 10.84 15.52 43.13
N SER A 99 9.50 15.65 43.15
CA SER A 99 8.81 16.56 44.08
C SER A 99 8.91 16.11 45.55
N ILE A 100 8.97 14.80 45.80
CA ILE A 100 9.13 14.27 47.16
C ILE A 100 10.56 14.55 47.66
N ASN A 101 11.56 14.47 46.78
CA ASN A 101 12.95 14.68 47.16
C ASN A 101 13.26 16.16 47.53
N GLU A 102 12.61 17.13 46.88
CA GLU A 102 12.75 18.56 47.22
C GLU A 102 12.25 18.88 48.65
N ARG A 103 11.23 18.18 49.15
CA ARG A 103 10.66 18.44 50.49
C ARG A 103 11.45 17.81 51.64
N VAL A 104 12.37 16.89 51.34
CA VAL A 104 13.20 16.21 52.36
C VAL A 104 14.51 16.97 52.60
N THR A 105 14.84 17.93 51.73
CA THR A 105 16.08 18.72 51.79
C THR A 105 15.94 20.14 52.35
N GLU A 106 14.75 20.55 52.80
CA GLU A 106 14.50 21.77 53.60
C GLU A 106 14.28 21.44 55.07
#